data_AF-A0A661IPR4-F1
#
_entry.id   AF-A0A661IPR4-F1
#
_cell.length_a   1.000
_cell.length_b   1.000
_cell.length_c   1.000
_cell.angle_alpha   90.00
_cell.angle_beta   90.00
_cell.angle_gamma   90.00
#
_symmetry.space_group_name_H-M   'P 1'
#
loop_
_entity.id
_entity.type
_entity.pdbx_description
1 polymer ?
#
loop_
_entity_poly.entity_id
_entity_poly.type
_entity_poly.pdbx_seq_one_letter_code
_entity_poly.pdbx_strand_id
1 'polypeptide(L)'
;MNNFTLLQNCINDNNIDIGITSFSHPLYIRLIKSFINGFSDKSLLDIAVLLRQILLNESASRGNNDFASLRIPTSSIWPSEKEYNKVGIEFTKLDKYFSIHAKWWNPDWIGGSDRQSVDFNAVSEINARDNVHFKSTETDIFLKSLNQEDIINYKSSDQQRAVRSALSLDSGETLAISLPTGEGKSLIFQLVDLIGFSETNNNGLTLVVVPTVT
;
A
#
# COMPACT_ATOMS: atom_id res chain seq x y z
N MET A 1 -23.56 7.02 -8.94
CA MET A 1 -23.48 7.55 -7.57
C MET A 1 -22.17 7.07 -6.97
N ASN A 2 -21.35 7.93 -6.34
CA ASN A 2 -20.05 7.51 -5.77
C ASN A 2 -20.30 6.52 -4.60
N ASN A 3 -19.42 5.50 -4.44
CA ASN A 3 -19.41 4.56 -3.33
C ASN A 3 -19.51 5.26 -1.97
N PHE A 4 -18.86 6.41 -1.81
CA PHE A 4 -18.93 7.19 -0.56
C PHE A 4 -20.33 7.73 -0.26
N THR A 5 -21.01 8.31 -1.24
CA THR A 5 -22.39 8.79 -1.09
C THR A 5 -23.36 7.62 -0.86
N LEU A 6 -23.15 6.50 -1.56
CA LEU A 6 -23.93 5.28 -1.38
C LEU A 6 -23.80 4.75 0.05
N LEU A 7 -22.57 4.72 0.58
CA LEU A 7 -22.30 4.32 1.96
C LEU A 7 -23.04 5.21 2.97
N GLN A 8 -22.97 6.54 2.80
CA GLN A 8 -23.66 7.47 3.69
C GLN A 8 -25.18 7.23 3.71
N ASN A 9 -25.78 6.93 2.57
CA ASN A 9 -27.21 6.60 2.49
C ASN A 9 -27.54 5.26 3.16
N CYS A 10 -26.72 4.22 2.94
CA CYS A 10 -26.88 2.93 3.63
C CYS A 10 -26.89 3.08 5.15
N ILE A 11 -25.98 3.91 5.67
CA ILE A 11 -25.84 4.17 7.10
C ILE A 11 -27.04 4.96 7.63
N ASN A 12 -27.52 5.98 6.90
CA ASN A 12 -28.63 6.84 7.33
C ASN A 12 -29.97 6.09 7.37
N ASP A 13 -30.26 5.32 6.32
CA ASP A 13 -31.54 4.64 6.18
C ASP A 13 -31.57 3.31 6.96
N ASN A 14 -30.44 2.93 7.59
CA ASN A 14 -30.17 1.61 8.14
C ASN A 14 -30.57 0.50 7.15
N ASN A 15 -30.43 0.80 5.85
CA ASN A 15 -31.07 0.05 4.79
C ASN A 15 -30.11 -1.04 4.30
N ILE A 16 -30.40 -2.26 4.75
CA ILE A 16 -29.68 -3.48 4.42
C ILE A 16 -29.98 -3.94 2.98
N ASP A 17 -31.01 -3.37 2.33
CA ASP A 17 -31.44 -3.78 0.99
C ASP A 17 -30.53 -3.27 -0.15
N ILE A 18 -29.59 -2.35 0.14
CA ILE A 18 -28.53 -1.99 -0.82
C ILE A 18 -27.52 -3.13 -0.85
N GLY A 19 -27.68 -4.01 -1.84
CA GLY A 19 -26.84 -5.19 -2.01
C GLY A 19 -25.35 -4.85 -2.13
N ILE A 20 -24.50 -5.76 -1.68
CA ILE A 20 -23.03 -5.69 -1.81
C ILE A 20 -22.58 -5.37 -3.25
N THR A 21 -23.36 -5.80 -4.23
CA THR A 21 -23.14 -5.57 -5.67
C THR A 21 -23.20 -4.10 -6.10
N SER A 22 -23.74 -3.21 -5.27
CA SER A 22 -23.78 -1.78 -5.54
C SER A 22 -22.44 -1.06 -5.27
N PHE A 23 -21.50 -1.71 -4.58
CA PHE A 23 -20.18 -1.16 -4.28
C PHE A 23 -19.12 -1.76 -5.19
N SER A 24 -18.32 -0.92 -5.84
CA SER A 24 -17.22 -1.39 -6.72
C SER A 24 -15.88 -1.51 -5.98
N HIS A 25 -15.67 -0.75 -4.91
CA HIS A 25 -14.37 -0.65 -4.25
C HIS A 25 -14.25 -1.63 -3.06
N PRO A 26 -13.18 -2.45 -2.97
CA PRO A 26 -13.07 -3.53 -1.98
C PRO A 26 -13.21 -3.09 -0.51
N LEU A 27 -12.74 -1.89 -0.14
CA LEU A 27 -12.90 -1.35 1.22
C LEU A 27 -14.37 -1.21 1.62
N TYR A 28 -15.19 -0.67 0.73
CA TYR A 28 -16.62 -0.47 0.98
C TYR A 28 -17.35 -1.81 1.05
N ILE A 29 -17.01 -2.72 0.14
CA ILE A 29 -17.52 -4.10 0.15
C ILE A 29 -17.23 -4.79 1.49
N ARG A 30 -16.01 -4.64 2.03
CA ARG A 30 -15.62 -5.22 3.33
C ARG A 30 -16.43 -4.65 4.49
N LEU A 31 -16.60 -3.33 4.53
CA LEU A 31 -17.38 -2.68 5.58
C LEU A 31 -18.85 -3.10 5.52
N ILE A 32 -19.47 -3.06 4.34
CA ILE A 32 -20.89 -3.40 4.16
C ILE A 32 -21.16 -4.87 4.45
N LYS A 33 -20.28 -5.79 4.03
CA LYS A 33 -20.39 -7.21 4.41
C LYS A 33 -20.46 -7.41 5.91
N SER A 34 -19.64 -6.67 6.66
CA SER A 34 -19.64 -6.74 8.12
C SER A 34 -20.87 -6.04 8.72
N PHE A 35 -21.29 -4.91 8.15
CA PHE A 35 -22.46 -4.14 8.59
C PHE A 35 -23.77 -4.93 8.47
N ILE A 36 -23.96 -5.66 7.36
CA ILE A 36 -25.13 -6.54 7.14
C ILE A 36 -25.22 -7.61 8.25
N ASN A 37 -24.08 -8.08 8.77
CA ASN A 37 -24.01 -9.03 9.88
C ASN A 37 -24.02 -8.35 11.26
N GLY A 38 -24.37 -7.07 11.35
CA GLY A 38 -24.37 -6.29 12.59
C GLY A 38 -22.98 -6.12 13.20
N PHE A 39 -21.92 -6.16 12.39
CA PHE A 39 -20.52 -6.14 12.81
C PHE A 39 -20.09 -7.28 13.76
N SER A 40 -20.83 -8.39 13.78
CA SER A 40 -20.53 -9.53 14.64
C SER A 40 -19.24 -10.29 14.29
N ASP A 41 -18.72 -10.12 13.07
CA ASP A 41 -17.52 -10.80 12.56
C ASP A 41 -16.21 -10.05 12.84
N LYS A 42 -16.27 -8.86 13.45
CA LYS A 42 -15.10 -7.98 13.67
C LYS A 42 -15.17 -7.25 15.00
N SER A 43 -14.02 -6.84 15.53
CA SER A 43 -14.02 -5.95 16.69
C SER A 43 -14.40 -4.52 16.29
N LEU A 44 -14.91 -3.71 17.24
CA LEU A 44 -15.18 -2.30 17.00
C LEU A 44 -13.93 -1.51 16.54
N LEU A 45 -12.74 -1.95 16.97
CA LEU A 45 -11.48 -1.37 16.54
C LEU A 45 -11.21 -1.65 15.05
N ASP A 46 -11.50 -2.86 14.57
CA ASP A 46 -11.37 -3.19 13.15
C ASP A 46 -12.34 -2.39 12.29
N ILE A 47 -13.57 -2.17 12.77
CA ILE A 47 -14.55 -1.30 12.10
C ILE A 47 -14.05 0.14 12.04
N ALA A 48 -13.48 0.66 13.13
CA ALA A 48 -12.85 1.98 13.15
C ALA A 48 -11.67 2.08 12.16
N VAL A 49 -10.85 1.04 12.03
CA VAL A 49 -9.76 0.99 11.02
C VAL A 49 -10.33 1.01 9.60
N LEU A 50 -11.38 0.24 9.31
CA LEU A 50 -12.02 0.23 7.99
C LEU A 50 -12.63 1.59 7.64
N LEU A 51 -13.31 2.23 8.60
CA LEU A 51 -13.83 3.59 8.44
C LEU A 51 -12.70 4.58 8.15
N ARG A 52 -11.58 4.48 8.88
CA ARG A 52 -10.40 5.33 8.62
C ARG A 52 -9.90 5.18 7.19
N GLN A 53 -9.72 3.94 6.73
CA GLN A 53 -9.24 3.66 5.36
C GLN A 53 -10.17 4.24 4.29
N ILE A 54 -11.48 4.11 4.48
CA ILE A 54 -12.48 4.70 3.58
C ILE A 54 -12.40 6.23 3.57
N LEU A 55 -12.32 6.85 4.75
CA LEU A 55 -12.21 8.32 4.89
C LEU A 55 -10.92 8.86 4.25
N LEU A 56 -9.78 8.19 4.46
CA LEU A 56 -8.50 8.59 3.88
C LEU A 56 -8.53 8.46 2.34
N ASN A 57 -9.01 7.34 1.81
CA ASN A 57 -9.10 7.12 0.37
C ASN A 57 -10.01 8.14 -0.32
N GLU A 58 -11.17 8.44 0.26
CA GLU A 58 -12.06 9.48 -0.27
C GLU A 58 -11.48 10.90 -0.10
N SER A 59 -10.78 11.19 1.00
CA SER A 59 -10.13 12.51 1.16
C SER A 59 -9.02 12.70 0.13
N ALA A 60 -8.25 11.65 -0.16
CA ALA A 60 -7.22 11.69 -1.19
C ALA A 60 -7.79 11.90 -2.59
N SER A 61 -8.92 11.26 -2.92
CA SER A 61 -9.58 11.42 -4.22
C SER A 61 -10.14 12.84 -4.45
N ARG A 62 -10.50 13.55 -3.37
CA ARG A 62 -10.92 14.96 -3.40
C ARG A 62 -9.76 15.96 -3.44
N GLY A 63 -8.56 15.51 -3.05
CA GLY A 63 -7.35 16.33 -2.98
C GLY A 63 -7.13 17.01 -1.62
N ASN A 64 -5.97 17.64 -1.44
CA ASN A 64 -5.47 18.12 -0.14
C ASN A 64 -6.35 19.13 0.62
N ASN A 65 -7.29 19.81 -0.07
CA ASN A 65 -8.06 20.91 0.52
C ASN A 65 -9.45 20.49 1.01
N ASP A 66 -9.88 19.25 0.78
CA ASP A 66 -11.20 18.78 1.16
C ASP A 66 -11.10 17.41 1.84
N PHE A 67 -11.56 17.33 3.09
CA PHE A 67 -11.56 16.09 3.86
C PHE A 67 -12.94 15.44 3.78
N ALA A 68 -12.94 14.13 3.54
CA ALA A 68 -14.16 13.34 3.56
C ALA A 68 -14.67 13.21 5.00
N SER A 69 -15.98 13.39 5.18
CA SER A 69 -16.66 13.16 6.45
C SER A 69 -17.86 12.24 6.28
N LEU A 70 -18.08 11.37 7.28
CA LEU A 70 -19.24 10.50 7.37
C LEU A 70 -20.03 10.81 8.64
N ARG A 71 -21.36 10.70 8.55
CA ARG A 71 -22.25 10.72 9.71
C ARG A 71 -22.57 9.29 10.12
N ILE A 72 -22.14 8.91 11.31
CA ILE A 72 -22.29 7.56 11.88
C ILE A 72 -23.24 7.61 13.08
N PRO A 73 -24.23 6.72 13.20
CA PRO A 73 -25.09 6.64 14.36
C PRO A 73 -24.32 6.38 15.66
N THR A 74 -24.81 6.93 16.77
CA THR A 74 -24.23 6.74 18.12
C THR A 74 -24.59 5.39 18.78
N SER A 75 -25.07 4.40 18.00
CA SER A 75 -25.50 3.11 18.53
C SER A 75 -24.32 2.19 18.86
N SER A 76 -24.55 1.20 19.74
CA SER A 76 -23.51 0.32 20.29
C SER A 76 -22.83 -0.62 19.29
N ILE A 77 -23.39 -0.77 18.09
CA ILE A 77 -22.77 -1.55 17.01
C ILE A 77 -21.64 -0.76 16.33
N TRP A 78 -21.66 0.58 16.41
CA TRP A 78 -20.64 1.43 15.81
C TRP A 78 -19.49 1.69 16.79
N PRO A 79 -18.28 2.00 16.28
CA PRO A 79 -17.16 2.36 17.15
C PRO A 79 -17.49 3.60 17.99
N SER A 80 -16.93 3.63 19.19
CA SER A 80 -17.09 4.76 20.11
C SER A 80 -15.91 5.73 20.02
N GLU A 81 -16.00 6.80 20.81
CA GLU A 81 -14.93 7.78 21.02
C GLU A 81 -13.57 7.11 21.33
N LYS A 82 -13.59 6.00 22.09
CA LYS A 82 -12.39 5.25 22.45
C LYS A 82 -11.70 4.64 21.23
N GLU A 83 -12.46 4.01 20.34
CA GLU A 83 -11.93 3.37 19.14
C GLU A 83 -11.49 4.40 18.10
N TYR A 84 -12.28 5.47 17.91
CA TYR A 84 -11.91 6.56 16.98
C TYR A 84 -10.58 7.21 17.33
N ASN A 85 -10.37 7.54 18.60
CA ASN A 85 -9.12 8.14 19.08
C ASN A 85 -7.91 7.23 18.82
N LYS A 86 -8.05 5.92 19.00
CA LYS A 86 -6.95 4.95 18.77
C LYS A 86 -6.48 4.89 17.33
N VAL A 87 -7.38 5.14 16.38
CA VAL A 87 -7.09 5.07 14.94
C VAL A 87 -6.94 6.46 14.33
N GLY A 88 -6.85 7.53 15.11
CA GLY A 88 -6.68 8.89 14.58
C GLY A 88 -7.88 9.41 13.76
N ILE A 89 -9.10 8.96 14.08
CA ILE A 89 -10.34 9.57 13.59
C ILE A 89 -10.71 10.70 14.55
N GLU A 90 -10.93 11.89 13.98
CA GLU A 90 -11.60 12.98 14.69
C GLU A 90 -13.11 12.82 14.55
N PHE A 91 -13.82 13.20 15.60
CA PHE A 91 -15.27 13.12 15.62
C PHE A 91 -15.84 14.35 16.32
N THR A 92 -16.98 14.81 15.80
CA THR A 92 -17.82 15.81 16.43
C THR A 92 -19.15 15.15 16.77
N LYS A 93 -19.50 15.14 18.06
CA LYS A 93 -20.77 14.59 18.52
C LYS A 93 -21.91 15.53 18.16
N LEU A 94 -22.88 15.01 17.42
CA LEU A 94 -24.20 15.58 17.17
C LEU A 94 -25.23 14.71 17.92
N ASP A 95 -26.45 15.19 18.12
CA ASP A 95 -27.47 14.53 18.96
C ASP A 95 -27.50 12.99 18.85
N LYS A 96 -27.77 12.48 17.64
CA LYS A 96 -27.87 11.02 17.39
C LYS A 96 -26.71 10.46 16.57
N TYR A 97 -25.76 11.30 16.17
CA TYR A 97 -24.72 10.95 15.20
C TYR A 97 -23.35 11.48 15.62
N PHE A 98 -22.30 10.77 15.25
CA PHE A 98 -20.95 11.33 15.15
C PHE A 98 -20.70 11.76 13.71
N SER A 99 -20.28 13.00 13.51
CA SER A 99 -19.62 13.41 12.26
C SER A 99 -18.15 13.08 12.39
N ILE A 100 -17.64 12.15 11.58
CA ILE A 100 -16.27 11.65 11.66
C ILE A 100 -15.46 12.00 10.41
N HIS A 101 -14.16 12.27 10.59
CA HIS A 101 -13.17 12.39 9.51
C HIS A 101 -11.81 11.87 9.99
N ALA A 102 -10.96 11.44 9.07
CA ALA A 102 -9.65 10.88 9.40
C ALA A 102 -8.59 11.99 9.39
N LYS A 103 -7.77 12.10 10.45
CA LYS A 103 -6.56 12.94 10.38
C LYS A 103 -5.52 12.26 9.51
N TRP A 104 -4.84 13.03 8.67
CA TRP A 104 -3.60 12.61 8.04
C TRP A 104 -2.54 12.28 9.09
N TRP A 105 -1.98 11.08 9.06
CA TRP A 105 -0.79 10.78 9.84
C TRP A 105 0.44 11.40 9.16
N ASN A 106 1.09 12.31 9.88
CA ASN A 106 2.32 12.96 9.44
C ASN A 106 3.22 13.20 10.67
N PRO A 107 4.13 12.28 10.98
CA PRO A 107 4.93 12.38 12.20
C PRO A 107 6.01 13.48 12.08
N ASP A 108 6.22 14.26 13.14
CA ASP A 108 7.15 15.40 13.13
C ASP A 108 8.59 15.02 12.79
N TRP A 109 9.03 13.81 13.15
CA TRP A 109 10.38 13.32 12.89
C TRP A 109 10.67 13.05 11.40
N ILE A 110 9.63 12.95 10.55
CA ILE A 110 9.82 12.81 9.10
C ILE A 110 10.16 14.14 8.42
N GLY A 111 10.27 15.21 9.22
CA GLY A 111 10.93 16.44 8.81
C GLY A 111 10.13 17.27 7.81
N GLY A 112 8.79 17.25 7.85
CA GLY A 112 7.89 18.22 7.20
C GLY A 112 8.11 18.52 5.70
N SER A 113 8.99 17.77 5.02
CA SER A 113 9.53 18.10 3.70
C SER A 113 8.67 17.58 2.56
N ASP A 114 7.82 16.60 2.84
CA ASP A 114 6.86 16.14 1.86
C ASP A 114 5.73 17.19 1.78
N ARG A 115 5.45 17.68 0.58
CA ARG A 115 4.29 18.56 0.30
C ARG A 115 2.95 17.89 0.66
N GLN A 116 2.97 16.59 0.95
CA GLN A 116 1.83 15.72 1.20
C GLN A 116 2.16 14.77 2.37
N SER A 117 1.17 14.44 3.19
CA SER A 117 1.37 13.56 4.36
C SER A 117 1.73 12.13 3.96
N VAL A 118 2.31 11.36 4.88
CA VAL A 118 2.62 9.93 4.66
C VAL A 118 1.36 9.15 4.28
N ASP A 119 0.27 9.38 5.01
CA ASP A 119 -1.02 8.76 4.69
C ASP A 119 -1.50 9.14 3.29
N PHE A 120 -1.41 10.42 2.89
CA PHE A 120 -1.81 10.86 1.56
C PHE A 120 -1.00 10.11 0.49
N ASN A 121 0.33 10.06 0.62
CA ASN A 121 1.17 9.35 -0.34
C ASN A 121 0.83 7.85 -0.40
N ALA A 122 0.44 7.24 0.73
CA ALA A 122 0.07 5.83 0.79
C ALA A 122 -1.29 5.52 0.15
N VAL A 123 -2.27 6.44 0.22
CA VAL A 123 -3.64 6.18 -0.25
C VAL A 123 -3.99 6.79 -1.61
N SER A 124 -3.21 7.77 -2.09
CA SER A 124 -3.53 8.52 -3.31
C SER A 124 -3.32 7.75 -4.61
N GLU A 125 -2.91 6.48 -4.54
CA GLU A 125 -2.65 5.60 -5.69
C GLU A 125 -1.77 6.26 -6.77
N ILE A 126 -0.93 7.22 -6.39
CA ILE A 126 -0.07 7.96 -7.32
C ILE A 126 0.95 6.97 -7.83
N ASN A 127 0.84 6.58 -9.10
CA ASN A 127 1.86 5.80 -9.76
C ASN A 127 3.07 6.69 -10.06
N ALA A 128 3.87 6.97 -9.02
CA ALA A 128 5.08 7.77 -9.13
C ALA A 128 6.13 7.11 -10.04
N ARG A 129 6.02 5.80 -10.30
CA ARG A 129 6.96 5.08 -11.17
C ARG A 129 6.91 5.56 -12.62
N ASP A 130 5.74 5.92 -13.13
CA ASP A 130 5.59 6.38 -14.53
C ASP A 130 6.13 7.81 -14.72
N ASN A 131 6.12 8.62 -13.65
CA ASN A 131 6.55 10.02 -13.67
C ASN A 131 8.04 10.22 -13.31
N VAL A 132 8.66 9.24 -12.65
CA VAL A 132 10.12 9.21 -12.55
C VAL A 132 10.62 8.74 -13.91
N HIS A 133 10.96 9.70 -14.78
CA HIS A 133 11.67 9.46 -16.03
C HIS A 133 12.99 8.74 -15.75
N PHE A 134 12.93 7.43 -15.52
CA PHE A 134 14.08 6.56 -15.66
C PHE A 134 14.33 6.49 -17.16
N LYS A 135 15.18 7.41 -17.64
CA LYS A 135 15.90 7.18 -18.90
C LYS A 135 16.69 5.89 -18.66
N SER A 136 16.13 4.76 -19.08
CA SER A 136 16.86 3.50 -19.10
C SER A 136 18.07 3.74 -19.99
N THR A 137 19.21 3.98 -19.36
CA THR A 137 20.49 3.99 -20.07
C THR A 137 20.74 2.60 -20.64
N GLU A 138 21.50 2.54 -21.72
CA GLU A 138 21.93 1.30 -22.37
C GLU A 138 22.29 0.23 -21.34
N THR A 139 21.71 -0.94 -21.50
CA THR A 139 21.71 -1.97 -20.48
C THR A 139 23.02 -2.72 -20.36
N ASP A 140 23.29 -3.15 -19.13
CA ASP A 140 24.47 -3.96 -18.84
C ASP A 140 24.43 -5.26 -19.64
N ILE A 141 25.59 -5.65 -20.18
CA ILE A 141 25.76 -6.86 -21.02
C ILE A 141 25.22 -8.10 -20.29
N PHE A 142 25.30 -8.12 -18.96
CA PHE A 142 24.77 -9.14 -18.06
C PHE A 142 23.29 -9.46 -18.28
N LEU A 143 22.46 -8.47 -18.61
CA LEU A 143 21.03 -8.70 -18.86
C LEU A 143 20.80 -9.51 -20.14
N LYS A 144 21.64 -9.31 -21.15
CA LYS A 144 21.58 -10.10 -22.39
C LYS A 144 21.90 -11.57 -22.15
N SER A 145 22.73 -11.87 -21.15
CA SER A 145 23.12 -13.24 -20.81
C SER A 145 21.94 -14.09 -20.33
N LEU A 146 20.88 -13.48 -19.79
CA LEU A 146 19.70 -14.22 -19.31
C LEU A 146 18.88 -14.87 -20.43
N ASN A 147 19.15 -14.58 -21.71
CA ASN A 147 18.42 -15.10 -22.88
C ASN A 147 16.89 -15.00 -22.76
N GLN A 148 16.40 -14.04 -21.97
CA GLN A 148 14.98 -13.71 -21.87
C GLN A 148 14.75 -12.50 -22.76
N GLU A 149 14.11 -12.71 -23.90
CA GLU A 149 13.88 -11.68 -24.94
C GLU A 149 13.18 -10.42 -24.38
N ASP A 150 12.51 -10.53 -23.23
CA ASP A 150 11.74 -9.47 -22.59
C ASP A 150 12.52 -8.66 -21.52
N ILE A 151 13.74 -9.08 -21.12
CA ILE A 151 14.52 -8.36 -20.09
C ILE A 151 15.68 -7.61 -20.74
N ILE A 152 15.33 -6.51 -21.40
CA ILE A 152 16.31 -5.62 -22.04
C ILE A 152 16.61 -4.36 -21.24
N ASN A 153 15.91 -4.12 -20.12
CA ASN A 153 16.00 -2.92 -19.26
C ASN A 153 15.84 -3.28 -17.77
N TYR A 154 16.56 -2.57 -16.89
CA TYR A 154 16.27 -2.58 -15.45
C TYR A 154 14.96 -1.83 -15.16
N LYS A 155 14.24 -2.28 -14.13
CA LYS A 155 12.99 -1.65 -13.66
C LYS A 155 13.22 -0.33 -12.94
N SER A 156 14.39 -0.13 -12.34
CA SER A 156 14.77 1.08 -11.60
C SER A 156 16.28 1.24 -11.49
N SER A 157 16.76 2.44 -11.18
CA SER A 157 18.19 2.69 -10.90
C SER A 157 18.70 1.88 -9.71
N ASP A 158 17.83 1.62 -8.73
CA ASP A 158 18.22 0.89 -7.53
C ASP A 158 18.30 -0.61 -7.81
N GLN A 159 17.48 -1.15 -8.72
CA GLN A 159 17.68 -2.51 -9.24
C GLN A 159 19.02 -2.64 -9.98
N GLN A 160 19.36 -1.66 -10.84
CA GLN A 160 20.64 -1.66 -11.55
C GLN A 160 21.83 -1.62 -10.57
N ARG A 161 21.79 -0.70 -9.60
CA ARG A 161 22.82 -0.60 -8.55
C ARG A 161 22.94 -1.90 -7.77
N ALA A 162 21.82 -2.48 -7.35
CA ALA A 162 21.78 -3.72 -6.62
C ALA A 162 22.43 -4.88 -7.39
N VAL A 163 22.15 -5.00 -8.70
CA VAL A 163 22.77 -6.00 -9.57
C VAL A 163 24.27 -5.78 -9.71
N ARG A 164 24.71 -4.57 -10.02
CA ARG A 164 26.14 -4.26 -10.18
C ARG A 164 26.92 -4.48 -8.88
N SER A 165 26.34 -4.07 -7.75
CA SER A 165 26.93 -4.29 -6.43
C SER A 165 27.02 -5.78 -6.12
N ALA A 166 25.96 -6.55 -6.39
CA ALA A 166 25.96 -7.99 -6.14
C ALA A 166 27.02 -8.73 -6.97
N LEU A 167 27.18 -8.39 -8.25
CA LEU A 167 28.17 -9.03 -9.13
C LEU A 167 29.62 -8.60 -8.86
N SER A 168 29.82 -7.53 -8.09
CA SER A 168 31.15 -6.97 -7.76
C SER A 168 31.56 -7.21 -6.31
N LEU A 169 30.86 -8.08 -5.58
CA LEU A 169 31.22 -8.42 -4.20
C LEU A 169 32.50 -9.24 -4.16
N ASP A 170 33.40 -8.85 -3.26
CA ASP A 170 34.58 -9.65 -2.98
C ASP A 170 34.23 -10.83 -2.04
N SER A 171 35.08 -11.85 -2.07
CA SER A 171 34.92 -13.02 -1.22
C SER A 171 34.92 -12.65 0.28
N GLY A 172 33.89 -13.10 0.99
CA GLY A 172 33.69 -12.81 2.41
C GLY A 172 32.94 -11.51 2.71
N GLU A 173 32.58 -10.71 1.69
CA GLU A 173 31.74 -9.54 1.88
C GLU A 173 30.25 -9.88 1.97
N THR A 174 29.47 -8.98 2.56
CA THR A 174 28.02 -9.11 2.68
C THR A 174 27.33 -7.85 2.16
N LEU A 175 26.36 -8.03 1.25
CA LEU A 175 25.55 -6.96 0.71
C LEU A 175 24.11 -7.03 1.24
N ALA A 176 23.67 -5.94 1.86
CA ALA A 176 22.27 -5.76 2.23
C ALA A 176 21.53 -4.96 1.14
N ILE A 177 20.49 -5.55 0.56
CA ILE A 177 19.70 -4.94 -0.52
C ILE A 177 18.27 -4.72 -0.04
N SER A 178 17.84 -3.46 0.00
CA SER A 178 16.47 -3.08 0.35
C SER A 178 15.71 -2.57 -0.88
N LEU A 179 15.11 -3.49 -1.63
CA LEU A 179 14.21 -3.16 -2.74
C LEU A 179 12.77 -3.56 -2.39
N PRO A 180 11.75 -2.75 -2.74
CA PRO A 180 10.35 -3.13 -2.66
C PRO A 180 10.03 -4.46 -3.38
N THR A 181 8.94 -5.12 -3.01
CA THR A 181 8.45 -6.30 -3.75
C THR A 181 7.99 -5.89 -5.16
N GLY A 182 8.26 -6.73 -6.15
CA GLY A 182 7.97 -6.43 -7.56
C GLY A 182 9.06 -5.64 -8.31
N GLU A 183 10.00 -5.00 -7.59
CA GLU A 183 11.19 -4.32 -8.15
C GLU A 183 12.26 -5.28 -8.71
N GLY A 184 11.96 -6.58 -8.72
CA GLY A 184 12.79 -7.59 -9.39
C GLY A 184 14.04 -7.98 -8.60
N LYS A 185 13.92 -8.17 -7.28
CA LYS A 185 14.95 -8.81 -6.45
C LYS A 185 15.39 -10.17 -7.00
N SER A 186 14.46 -10.89 -7.65
CA SER A 186 14.74 -12.18 -8.28
C SER A 186 15.80 -12.10 -9.37
N LEU A 187 15.82 -10.99 -10.11
CA LEU A 187 16.82 -10.76 -11.15
C LEU A 187 18.24 -10.78 -10.59
N ILE A 188 18.42 -10.29 -9.36
CA ILE A 188 19.74 -10.17 -8.72
C ILE A 188 20.35 -11.55 -8.51
N PHE A 189 19.64 -12.45 -7.83
CA PHE A 189 20.18 -13.79 -7.58
C PHE A 189 20.23 -14.68 -8.83
N GLN A 190 19.35 -14.45 -9.82
CA GLN A 190 19.42 -15.11 -11.12
C GLN A 190 20.69 -14.73 -11.89
N LEU A 191 21.07 -13.44 -11.87
CA LEU A 191 22.30 -12.97 -12.50
C LEU A 191 23.55 -13.46 -11.76
N VAL A 192 23.52 -13.46 -10.42
CA VAL A 192 24.61 -14.03 -9.62
C VAL A 192 24.81 -15.52 -9.95
N ASP A 193 23.74 -16.29 -10.09
CA ASP A 193 23.81 -17.70 -10.44
C ASP A 193 24.36 -17.95 -11.85
N LEU A 194 23.90 -17.14 -12.81
CA LEU A 194 24.29 -17.28 -14.21
C LEU A 194 25.73 -16.84 -14.49
N ILE A 195 26.14 -15.71 -13.91
CA ILE A 195 27.43 -15.07 -14.19
C ILE A 195 28.50 -15.58 -13.24
N GLY A 196 28.12 -15.93 -12.01
CA GLY A 196 29.04 -16.28 -10.94
C GLY A 196 29.85 -15.08 -10.46
N PHE A 197 30.87 -15.40 -9.65
CA PHE A 197 31.86 -14.45 -9.17
C PHE A 197 33.19 -14.75 -9.86
N SER A 198 34.04 -13.73 -10.04
CA SER A 198 35.31 -13.84 -10.76
C SER A 198 36.23 -14.96 -10.21
N GLU A 199 36.16 -15.23 -8.91
CA GLU A 199 36.99 -16.23 -8.24
C GLU A 199 36.54 -17.68 -8.47
N THR A 200 35.27 -17.92 -8.86
CA THR A 200 34.69 -19.27 -8.84
C THR A 200 34.75 -20.00 -10.18
N ASN A 201 35.24 -19.36 -11.26
CA ASN A 201 35.29 -19.94 -12.62
C ASN A 201 33.98 -20.64 -13.03
N ASN A 202 32.83 -20.09 -12.62
CA ASN A 202 31.48 -20.64 -12.84
C ASN A 202 31.19 -21.99 -12.16
N ASN A 203 31.99 -22.42 -11.18
CA ASN A 203 31.75 -23.62 -10.36
C ASN A 203 31.17 -23.26 -8.98
N GLY A 204 30.12 -22.43 -8.97
CA GLY A 204 29.43 -21.98 -7.75
C GLY A 204 28.04 -22.60 -7.58
N LEU A 205 27.49 -22.49 -6.37
CA LEU A 205 26.09 -22.79 -6.06
C LEU A 205 25.43 -21.55 -5.44
N THR A 206 24.33 -21.10 -6.03
CA THR A 206 23.51 -20.03 -5.45
C THR A 206 22.37 -20.63 -4.62
N LEU A 207 22.41 -20.45 -3.29
CA LEU A 207 21.33 -20.85 -2.39
C LEU A 207 20.38 -19.69 -2.13
N VAL A 208 19.13 -19.81 -2.58
CA VAL A 208 18.08 -18.81 -2.35
C VAL A 208 17.09 -19.35 -1.31
N VAL A 209 17.00 -18.66 -0.17
CA VAL A 209 16.06 -19.01 0.91
C VAL A 209 14.87 -18.06 0.88
N VAL A 210 13.68 -18.60 0.58
CA VAL A 210 12.42 -17.84 0.58
C VAL A 210 11.45 -18.41 1.63
N PRO A 211 10.61 -17.56 2.25
CA PRO A 211 9.67 -18.00 3.29
C PRO A 211 8.46 -18.76 2.73
N THR A 212 8.24 -18.77 1.41
CA THR A 212 7.02 -19.27 0.76
C THR A 212 7.34 -20.28 -0.34
N VAL A 213 6.59 -21.38 -0.40
CA VAL A 213 6.78 -22.53 -1.32
C VAL A 213 5.82 -22.55 -2.52
N THR A 214 5.13 -21.43 -2.80
CA THR A 214 4.04 -21.34 -3.78
C THR A 214 4.47 -21.49 -5.22
#